data_AF-A0A523FKA8-F1
#
_entry.id   AF-A0A523FKA8-F1
#
_cell.length_a   1.000
_cell.length_b   1.000
_cell.length_c   1.000
_cell.angle_alpha   90.00
_cell.angle_beta   90.00
_cell.angle_gamma   90.00
#
_symmetry.space_group_name_H-M   'P 1'
#
loop_
_entity.id
_entity.type
_entity.pdbx_description
1 polymer ?
#
loop_
_entity_poly.entity_id
_entity_poly.type
_entity_poly.pdbx_seq_one_letter_code
_entity_poly.pdbx_strand_id
1 'polypeptide(L)' 'MTASMKRGNTLVMRATSARGTNTSYRFSLAGFTAAYNAISAACA' A
#
# COMPACT_ATOMS: atom_id res chain seq x y z
N MET A 1 -9.11 2.73 -6.62
CA MET A 1 -7.87 2.64 -5.81
C MET A 1 -7.09 1.34 -6.04
N THR A 2 -7.71 0.17 -5.95
CA THR A 2 -7.05 -1.14 -6.15
C THR A 2 -6.38 -1.29 -7.52
N ALA A 3 -6.98 -0.83 -8.62
CA ALA A 3 -6.36 -0.87 -9.95
C ALA A 3 -5.06 -0.03 -10.03
N SER A 4 -5.02 1.10 -9.33
CA SER A 4 -3.86 1.99 -9.24
C SER A 4 -2.74 1.37 -8.40
N MET A 5 -3.10 0.67 -7.32
CA MET A 5 -2.16 -0.08 -6.48
C MET A 5 -1.63 -1.35 -7.15
N LYS A 6 -2.45 -2.00 -7.99
CA LYS A 6 -2.03 -3.14 -8.81
C LYS A 6 -1.05 -2.76 -9.93
N ARG A 7 -1.16 -1.53 -10.46
CA ARG A 7 -0.29 -1.00 -11.52
C ARG A 7 0.92 -0.22 -11.00
N GLY A 8 0.78 0.46 -9.86
CA GLY A 8 1.84 1.24 -9.23
C GLY A 8 2.80 0.36 -8.42
N ASN A 9 4.05 0.80 -8.30
CA ASN A 9 5.11 0.03 -7.62
C ASN A 9 5.48 0.59 -6.23
N THR A 10 5.03 1.79 -5.88
CA THR A 10 5.32 2.43 -4.58
C THR A 10 4.16 3.27 -4.09
N LEU A 11 3.93 3.24 -2.78
CA LEU A 11 2.95 4.07 -2.07
C LEU A 11 3.69 4.96 -1.07
N VAL A 12 3.50 6.28 -1.20
CA VAL A 12 4.10 7.27 -0.29
C VAL A 12 2.99 7.78 0.63
N MET A 13 3.05 7.37 1.90
CA MET A 13 2.14 7.83 2.94
C MET A 13 2.81 8.97 3.72
N ARG A 14 2.20 10.15 3.66
CA ARG A 14 2.61 11.29 4.49
C ARG A 14 1.69 11.35 5.69
N ALA A 15 2.26 11.34 6.88
CA ALA A 15 1.55 11.42 8.13
C ALA A 15 2.25 12.42 9.05
N THR A 16 1.49 13.19 9.79
CA THR A 16 2.04 14.05 10.84
C THR A 16 1.92 13.28 12.14
N SER A 17 3.04 13.01 12.80
CA SER A 17 3.06 12.37 14.11
C SER A 17 2.33 13.24 15.13
N ALA A 18 1.80 12.63 16.18
CA ALA A 18 1.16 13.38 17.27
C ALA A 18 2.12 14.39 17.95
N ARG A 19 3.43 14.24 17.73
CA ARG A 19 4.47 15.17 18.20
C ARG A 19 4.77 16.31 17.22
N GLY A 20 4.01 16.43 16.13
CA GLY A 20 4.18 17.46 15.09
C GLY A 20 5.24 17.13 14.04
N THR A 21 5.77 15.91 14.02
CA THR A 21 6.81 15.51 13.05
C THR A 21 6.16 15.06 11.75
N ASN A 22 6.56 15.64 10.61
CA ASN A 22 6.11 15.15 9.31
C ASN A 22 6.87 13.89 8.93
N THR A 23 6.21 12.74 9.08
CA THR A 23 6.77 11.43 8.76
C THR A 23 6.27 10.99 7.39
N SER A 24 7.19 10.59 6.52
CA SER A 24 6.87 10.01 5.22
C SER A 24 7.25 8.53 5.23
N TYR A 25 6.26 7.66 5.06
CA TYR A 25 6.46 6.22 4.90
C TYR A 25 6.39 5.86 3.42
N ARG A 26 7.36 5.09 2.96
CA ARG A 26 7.42 4.61 1.58
C ARG A 26 7.25 3.10 1.59
N PHE A 27 6.11 2.64 1.11
CA PHE A 27 5.79 1.22 1.01
C PHE A 27 6.00 0.75 -0.43
N SER A 28 6.66 -0.38 -0.59
CA SER A 28 6.79 -1.05 -1.89
C SER A 28 5.49 -1.80 -2.19
N LEU A 29 4.94 -1.57 -3.40
CA LEU A 29 3.77 -2.30 -3.91
C LEU A 29 4.19 -3.51 -4.78
N ALA A 30 5.48 -3.83 -4.84
CA ALA A 30 6.00 -5.01 -5.52
C ALA A 30 5.35 -6.26 -4.91
N GLY A 31 4.51 -6.94 -5.70
CA GLY A 31 3.76 -8.13 -5.26
C GLY A 31 2.38 -7.86 -4.65
N PHE A 32 1.92 -6.61 -4.55
CA PHE A 32 0.58 -6.27 -4.05
C PHE A 32 -0.53 -7.02 -4.80
N THR A 33 -0.41 -7.15 -6.13
CA THR A 33 -1.37 -7.88 -6.96
C THR A 33 -1.46 -9.36 -6.61
N ALA A 34 -0.32 -10.02 -6.37
CA ALA A 34 -0.28 -11.44 -6.01
C ALA A 34 -0.91 -11.68 -4.64
N ALA A 35 -0.53 -10.87 -3.64
CA ALA A 35 -1.12 -10.91 -2.31
C ALA A 35 -2.63 -10.64 -2.33
N TYR A 36 -3.06 -9.64 -3.09
CA TYR A 36 -4.48 -9.29 -3.23
C TYR A 36 -5.30 -10.43 -3.85
N ASN A 37 -4.77 -11.09 -4.89
CA ASN A 37 -5.45 -12.22 -5.52
C ASN A 37 -5.51 -13.43 -4.56
N ALA A 38 -4.45 -13.70 -3.79
CA ALA A 38 -4.43 -14.78 -2.80
C ALA A 38 -5.46 -14.55 -1.67
N ILE A 39 -5.53 -13.34 -1.14
CA ILE A 39 -6.53 -12.97 -0.11
C ILE A 39 -7.94 -13.06 -0.68
N SER A 40 -8.16 -12.59 -1.92
CA SER A 40 -9.47 -12.69 -2.58
C SER A 40 -9.90 -14.14 -2.79
N ALA A 41 -8.96 -15.04 -3.08
CA ALA A 41 -9.24 -16.47 -3.23
C ALA A 41 -9.51 -17.16 -1.88
N ALA A 42 -8.88 -16.71 -0.79
CA ALA A 42 -9.09 -17.27 0.54
C ALA A 42 -10.41 -16.82 1.19
N CYS A 43 -10.99 -15.71 0.74
CA CYS A 43 -12.24 -15.15 1.25
C CYS A 43 -13.48 -15.53 0.42
N ALA A 44 -13.28 -16.23 -0.71
CA ALA A 44 -14.33 -16.73 -1.59
C ALA A 44 -14.73 -18.17 -1.20
#